data_AF-A0A1G7F7G8-F1
#
_entry.id   AF-A0A1G7F7G8-F1
#
_cell.length_a   1.000
_cell.length_b   1.000
_cell.length_c   1.000
_cell.angle_alpha   90.00
_cell.angle_beta   90.00
_cell.angle_gamma   90.00
#
_symmetry.space_group_name_H-M   'P 1'
#
loop_
_entity.id
_entity.type
_entity.pdbx_description
1 polymer ?
#
loop_
_entity_poly.entity_id
_entity_poly.type
_entity_poly.pdbx_seq_one_letter_code
_entity_poly.pdbx_strand_id
1 'polypeptide(L)'
;MSKIAENFGIDTALKTLGISDSNLGTSTGSEFFSSGEEISSYSPVDGLLIAKVTTTTKADYDKVMDATTKAFATWRTMPAPQRGEIVRQFGDKLREKKEALGKLVSYEMGKSYQEGLGEVQEMIDICDFAVGLSRQLHGLTMHSERPGHRMYEQYHPLGVVGIISAFNFPVAVWAWNTALAWICGDVCVWKPSEKTPLCGVACQNIAAEVLKANNLPEGISCLINGDHKVGEYMTSDVRIPLISATGSTRMGKIVAQTVAGRLGKSLLELGGNNAIIVTPDADIKMTVIGAVFGAVGTAGQRCTSTRRLIIHESVYDTVKDAVVKAYGQLRIGNPLDENNHVGPIIDTDAVKMYEAALAKVKAEGGTIVVEGGVLSGEGYESGCYVKPAIAEAKNNFEIVQHETFAPILYLLKYTGDIHDALKLQNGVAQGLSSAVMTNNLREAEAFLSVQGSDCGIANVNIGTSGAEIGGAFGGEKETGGGRESGSDAWKVYMRRQTNTINYTTELPLAQGIKFDL
;
A
#
# COMPACT_ATOMS: atom_id res chain seq x y z
N MET A 1 -1.06 23.36 -20.10
CA MET A 1 -2.09 22.73 -19.24
C MET A 1 -3.31 22.42 -20.09
N SER A 2 -4.01 21.31 -19.83
CA SER A 2 -5.26 21.01 -20.54
C SER A 2 -6.41 21.89 -20.03
N LYS A 3 -7.48 22.02 -20.83
CA LYS A 3 -8.73 22.65 -20.39
C LYS A 3 -9.34 21.93 -19.17
N ILE A 4 -9.14 20.61 -19.06
CA ILE A 4 -9.54 19.82 -17.89
C ILE A 4 -8.75 20.28 -16.66
N ALA A 5 -7.42 20.33 -16.77
CA ALA A 5 -6.55 20.75 -15.67
C ALA A 5 -6.88 22.17 -15.18
N GLU A 6 -7.18 23.09 -16.09
CA GLU A 6 -7.62 24.46 -15.75
C GLU A 6 -8.98 24.47 -15.05
N ASN A 7 -9.98 23.77 -15.58
CA ASN A 7 -11.33 23.74 -15.02
C ASN A 7 -11.39 23.18 -13.59
N PHE A 8 -10.49 22.25 -13.25
CA PHE A 8 -10.44 21.64 -11.92
C PHE A 8 -9.36 22.27 -11.00
N GLY A 9 -8.68 23.32 -11.46
CA GLY A 9 -7.70 24.07 -10.67
C GLY A 9 -6.44 23.26 -10.33
N ILE A 10 -6.00 22.38 -11.23
CA ILE A 10 -4.76 21.60 -11.07
C ILE A 10 -3.54 22.52 -10.99
N ASP A 11 -3.52 23.63 -11.73
CA ASP A 11 -2.40 24.59 -11.68
C ASP A 11 -2.21 25.16 -10.27
N THR A 12 -3.32 25.48 -9.61
CA THR A 12 -3.37 26.02 -8.26
C THR A 12 -2.96 24.95 -7.26
N ALA A 13 -3.39 23.70 -7.46
CA ALA A 13 -2.96 22.57 -6.65
C ALA A 13 -1.43 22.34 -6.75
N LEU A 14 -0.87 22.31 -7.96
CA LEU A 14 0.56 22.14 -8.21
C LEU A 14 1.38 23.25 -7.53
N LYS A 15 0.98 24.53 -7.71
CA LYS A 15 1.62 25.66 -7.03
C LYS A 15 1.55 25.53 -5.50
N THR A 16 0.40 25.11 -4.98
CA THR A 16 0.19 24.93 -3.53
C THR A 16 1.09 23.85 -2.94
N LEU A 17 1.46 22.85 -3.75
CA LEU A 17 2.33 21.73 -3.38
C LEU A 17 3.81 21.97 -3.72
N GLY A 18 4.16 23.15 -4.23
CA GLY A 18 5.53 23.48 -4.62
C GLY A 18 6.03 22.70 -5.84
N ILE A 19 5.12 22.25 -6.71
CA ILE A 19 5.48 21.58 -7.97
C ILE A 19 5.67 22.62 -9.06
N SER A 20 6.77 22.49 -9.79
CA SER A 20 7.14 23.30 -10.95
C SER A 20 7.16 22.43 -12.22
N ASP A 21 7.41 23.03 -13.38
CA ASP A 21 7.50 22.28 -14.66
C ASP A 21 8.66 21.26 -14.67
N SER A 22 9.73 21.53 -13.91
CA SER A 22 10.90 20.67 -13.77
C SER A 22 11.34 20.62 -12.31
N ASN A 23 11.22 19.44 -11.70
CA ASN A 23 11.49 19.23 -10.28
C ASN A 23 12.75 18.39 -10.09
N LEU A 24 13.47 18.64 -9.00
CA LEU A 24 14.57 17.79 -8.56
C LEU A 24 13.99 16.60 -7.80
N GLY A 25 14.33 15.38 -8.21
CA GLY A 25 13.81 14.15 -7.64
C GLY A 25 14.67 13.53 -6.54
N THR A 26 15.64 14.25 -6.01
CA THR A 26 16.45 13.81 -4.86
C THR A 26 16.41 14.88 -3.78
N SER A 27 16.20 14.47 -2.53
CA SER A 27 16.15 15.37 -1.40
C SER A 27 16.64 14.69 -0.13
N THR A 28 17.32 15.45 0.72
CA THR A 28 17.66 15.03 2.09
C THR A 28 16.68 15.54 3.14
N GLY A 29 15.65 16.27 2.75
CA GLY A 29 14.82 17.03 3.67
C GLY A 29 14.35 18.29 2.98
N SER A 30 14.92 19.43 3.36
CA SER A 30 14.68 20.72 2.72
C SER A 30 15.60 20.97 1.53
N GLU A 31 16.74 20.28 1.45
CA GLU A 31 17.70 20.44 0.36
C GLU A 31 17.38 19.48 -0.80
N PHE A 32 17.07 20.06 -1.96
CA PHE A 32 16.81 19.32 -3.19
C PHE A 32 18.01 19.42 -4.16
N PHE A 33 18.36 18.30 -4.77
CA PHE A 33 19.41 18.16 -5.78
C PHE A 33 19.05 17.00 -6.71
N SER A 34 19.66 16.86 -7.88
CA SER A 34 19.57 15.67 -8.75
C SER A 34 20.48 15.88 -9.95
N SER A 35 21.07 14.82 -10.48
CA SER A 35 21.94 14.89 -11.66
C SER A 35 21.68 13.77 -12.67
N GLY A 36 20.56 13.05 -12.54
CA GLY A 36 20.19 11.97 -13.45
C GLY A 36 19.43 12.45 -14.68
N GLU A 37 18.86 11.50 -15.42
CA GLU A 37 17.98 11.80 -16.56
C GLU A 37 16.61 12.29 -16.08
N GLU A 38 15.94 13.11 -16.89
CA GLU A 38 14.57 13.52 -16.60
C GLU A 38 13.57 12.41 -16.94
N ILE A 39 12.65 12.14 -16.01
CA ILE A 39 11.42 11.40 -16.29
C ILE A 39 10.25 12.39 -16.43
N SER A 40 9.32 12.06 -17.32
CA SER A 40 8.13 12.87 -17.59
C SER A 40 6.91 12.21 -16.95
N SER A 41 6.16 12.96 -16.15
CA SER A 41 4.91 12.50 -15.55
C SER A 41 3.73 12.93 -16.42
N TYR A 42 3.00 11.96 -16.96
CA TYR A 42 1.84 12.18 -17.81
C TYR A 42 0.56 11.82 -17.05
N SER A 43 -0.50 12.60 -17.23
CA SER A 43 -1.78 12.27 -16.64
C SER A 43 -2.49 11.18 -17.46
N PRO A 44 -2.97 10.08 -16.83
CA PRO A 44 -3.85 9.14 -17.52
C PRO A 44 -5.24 9.73 -17.84
N VAL A 45 -5.57 10.91 -17.28
CA VAL A 45 -6.86 11.57 -17.46
C VAL A 45 -7.01 12.16 -18.86
N ASP A 46 -5.96 12.77 -19.39
CA ASP A 46 -5.97 13.46 -20.69
C ASP A 46 -4.74 13.16 -21.56
N GLY A 47 -3.79 12.36 -21.07
CA GLY A 47 -2.57 11.99 -21.78
C GLY A 47 -1.53 13.11 -21.88
N LEU A 48 -1.74 14.24 -21.20
CA LEU A 48 -0.82 15.38 -21.28
C LEU A 48 0.26 15.32 -20.21
N LEU A 49 1.39 15.94 -20.52
CA LEU A 49 2.49 16.15 -19.57
C LEU A 49 2.03 17.05 -18.42
N ILE A 50 2.22 16.58 -17.19
CA ILE A 50 2.00 17.37 -15.98
C ILE A 50 3.26 18.20 -15.67
N ALA A 51 4.38 17.51 -15.43
CA ALA A 51 5.70 18.09 -15.18
C ALA A 51 6.78 17.01 -15.30
N LYS A 52 8.05 17.41 -15.16
CA LYS A 52 9.20 16.51 -15.16
C LYS A 52 9.86 16.40 -13.79
N VAL A 53 10.57 15.30 -13.59
CA VAL A 53 11.40 15.05 -12.41
C VAL A 53 12.78 14.56 -12.84
N THR A 54 13.84 15.23 -12.41
CA THR A 54 15.22 14.77 -12.62
C THR A 54 15.51 13.61 -11.66
N THR A 55 15.97 12.48 -12.19
CA THR A 55 16.19 11.25 -11.40
C THR A 55 17.48 11.26 -10.58
N THR A 56 17.56 10.30 -9.67
CA THR A 56 18.66 10.11 -8.73
C THR A 56 19.80 9.32 -9.38
N THR A 57 21.01 9.89 -9.40
CA THR A 57 22.21 9.13 -9.75
C THR A 57 22.73 8.34 -8.55
N LYS A 58 23.65 7.38 -8.78
CA LYS A 58 24.31 6.70 -7.67
C LYS A 58 25.07 7.67 -6.75
N ALA A 59 25.70 8.71 -7.31
CA ALA A 59 26.39 9.73 -6.53
C ALA A 59 25.44 10.57 -5.68
N ASP A 60 24.25 10.90 -6.19
CA ASP A 60 23.22 11.60 -5.42
C ASP A 60 22.66 10.71 -4.30
N TYR A 61 22.41 9.43 -4.59
CA TYR A 61 22.01 8.45 -3.57
C TYR A 61 23.03 8.33 -2.44
N ASP A 62 24.33 8.32 -2.75
CA ASP A 62 25.37 8.22 -1.71
C ASP A 62 25.39 9.47 -0.80
N LYS A 63 25.12 10.67 -1.34
CA LYS A 63 24.93 11.89 -0.53
C LYS A 63 23.71 11.77 0.39
N VAL A 64 22.60 11.23 -0.13
CA VAL A 64 21.40 10.96 0.69
C VAL A 64 21.75 10.05 1.85
N MET A 65 22.40 8.92 1.58
CA MET A 65 22.75 7.96 2.61
C MET A 65 23.72 8.54 3.66
N ASP A 66 24.64 9.41 3.27
CA ASP A 66 25.52 10.11 4.21
C ASP A 66 24.74 11.06 5.14
N ALA A 67 23.78 11.81 4.61
CA ALA A 67 22.91 12.69 5.40
C ALA A 67 22.01 11.88 6.35
N THR A 68 21.32 10.87 5.83
CA THR A 68 20.41 10.00 6.59
C THR A 68 21.13 9.28 7.72
N THR A 69 22.32 8.72 7.47
CA THR A 69 23.11 8.03 8.51
C THR A 69 23.52 8.98 9.64
N LYS A 70 23.87 10.24 9.32
CA LYS A 70 24.17 11.27 10.32
C LYS A 70 22.93 11.68 11.11
N ALA A 71 21.80 11.88 10.44
CA ALA A 71 20.53 12.25 11.06
C ALA A 71 20.02 11.19 12.04
N PHE A 72 20.18 9.90 11.70
CA PHE A 72 19.78 8.82 12.58
C PHE A 72 20.44 8.90 13.97
N ALA A 73 21.71 9.30 14.02
CA ALA A 73 22.45 9.38 15.29
C ALA A 73 21.82 10.35 16.30
N THR A 74 21.23 11.45 15.83
CA THR A 74 20.54 12.44 16.66
C THR A 74 19.07 12.09 16.84
N TRP A 75 18.37 11.77 15.74
CA TRP A 75 16.93 11.47 15.72
C TRP A 75 16.54 10.33 16.67
N ARG A 76 17.32 9.24 16.69
CA ARG A 76 17.05 8.08 17.53
C ARG A 76 17.07 8.37 19.03
N THR A 77 17.77 9.44 19.45
CA THR A 77 17.92 9.86 20.85
C THR A 77 16.86 10.85 21.30
N MET A 78 16.15 11.47 20.35
CA MET A 78 14.96 12.29 20.66
C MET A 78 13.89 11.37 21.28
N PRO A 79 13.30 11.71 22.44
CA PRO A 79 12.25 10.89 23.05
C PRO A 79 11.09 10.61 22.09
N ALA A 80 10.58 9.37 22.09
CA ALA A 80 9.49 8.97 21.18
C ALA A 80 8.28 9.92 21.19
N PRO A 81 7.79 10.42 22.34
CA PRO A 81 6.69 11.39 22.36
C PRO A 81 7.00 12.73 21.67
N GLN A 82 8.26 13.16 21.65
CA GLN A 82 8.68 14.37 20.92
C GLN A 82 8.72 14.10 19.41
N ARG A 83 9.16 12.91 19.00
CA ARG A 83 9.02 12.47 17.59
C ARG A 83 7.56 12.40 17.18
N GLY A 84 6.69 11.92 18.07
CA GLY A 84 5.23 11.96 17.90
C GLY A 84 4.69 13.37 17.63
N GLU A 85 5.20 14.40 18.32
CA GLU A 85 4.80 15.80 18.06
C GLU A 85 5.18 16.27 16.64
N ILE A 86 6.32 15.81 16.10
CA ILE A 86 6.70 16.10 14.70
C ILE A 86 5.72 15.43 13.73
N VAL A 87 5.35 14.16 13.99
CA VAL A 87 4.34 13.45 13.19
C VAL A 87 2.97 14.13 13.28
N ARG A 88 2.58 14.64 14.45
CA ARG A 88 1.34 15.41 14.62
C ARG A 88 1.30 16.65 13.73
N GLN A 89 2.38 17.43 13.72
CA GLN A 89 2.50 18.64 12.88
C GLN A 89 2.51 18.30 11.39
N PHE A 90 3.08 17.15 11.02
CA PHE A 90 2.97 16.63 9.66
C PHE A 90 1.51 16.30 9.29
N GLY A 91 0.77 15.64 10.19
CA GLY A 91 -0.68 15.43 10.05
C GLY A 91 -1.47 16.73 9.86
N ASP A 92 -1.16 17.77 10.65
CA ASP A 92 -1.79 19.10 10.49
C ASP A 92 -1.49 19.72 9.11
N LYS A 93 -0.23 19.62 8.67
CA LYS A 93 0.16 20.15 7.36
C LYS A 93 -0.53 19.41 6.21
N LEU A 94 -0.73 18.09 6.35
CA LEU A 94 -1.53 17.33 5.41
C LEU A 94 -3.00 17.77 5.41
N ARG A 95 -3.59 18.09 6.58
CA ARG A 95 -4.96 18.65 6.67
C ARG A 95 -5.06 19.97 5.90
N GLU A 96 -4.08 20.86 6.01
CA GLU A 96 -4.04 22.13 5.26
C GLU A 96 -3.96 21.90 3.74
N LYS A 97 -3.23 20.86 3.31
CA LYS A 97 -2.92 20.60 1.89
C LYS A 97 -3.80 19.51 1.27
N LYS A 98 -4.79 19.01 2.01
CA LYS A 98 -5.57 17.81 1.64
C LYS A 98 -6.18 17.90 0.26
N GLU A 99 -6.87 19.00 -0.05
CA GLU A 99 -7.52 19.17 -1.35
C GLU A 99 -6.51 19.23 -2.50
N ALA A 100 -5.43 19.98 -2.34
CA ALA A 100 -4.40 20.10 -3.37
C ALA A 100 -3.73 18.75 -3.66
N LEU A 101 -3.34 18.02 -2.60
CA LEU A 101 -2.72 16.70 -2.75
C LEU A 101 -3.72 15.67 -3.30
N GLY A 102 -4.97 15.67 -2.85
CA GLY A 102 -6.01 14.77 -3.36
C GLY A 102 -6.28 15.00 -4.86
N LYS A 103 -6.28 16.26 -5.32
CA LYS A 103 -6.36 16.58 -6.75
C LYS A 103 -5.16 16.06 -7.53
N LEU A 104 -3.93 16.26 -7.02
CA LEU A 104 -2.72 15.75 -7.65
C LEU A 104 -2.75 14.22 -7.76
N VAL A 105 -3.11 13.51 -6.68
CA VAL A 105 -3.25 12.04 -6.69
C VAL A 105 -4.26 11.62 -7.77
N SER A 106 -5.41 12.28 -7.84
CA SER A 106 -6.45 11.94 -8.82
C SER A 106 -6.02 12.19 -10.26
N TYR A 107 -5.26 13.26 -10.50
CA TYR A 107 -4.83 13.66 -11.84
C TYR A 107 -3.58 12.91 -12.31
N GLU A 108 -2.61 12.65 -11.43
CA GLU A 108 -1.38 11.92 -11.78
C GLU A 108 -1.59 10.39 -11.78
N MET A 109 -2.36 9.84 -10.84
CA MET A 109 -2.61 8.38 -10.77
C MET A 109 -3.88 7.94 -11.52
N GLY A 110 -4.93 8.76 -11.54
CA GLY A 110 -6.19 8.47 -12.25
C GLY A 110 -7.35 7.97 -11.39
N LYS A 111 -7.19 7.87 -10.06
CA LYS A 111 -8.29 7.52 -9.15
C LYS A 111 -9.28 8.67 -8.97
N SER A 112 -10.51 8.36 -8.55
CA SER A 112 -11.55 9.39 -8.36
C SER A 112 -11.14 10.42 -7.31
N TYR A 113 -11.66 11.65 -7.41
CA TYR A 113 -11.33 12.73 -6.49
C TYR A 113 -11.60 12.38 -5.03
N GLN A 114 -12.74 11.73 -4.77
CA GLN A 114 -13.08 11.26 -3.43
C GLN A 114 -12.11 10.19 -2.91
N GLU A 115 -11.60 9.30 -3.77
CA GLU A 115 -10.53 8.38 -3.39
C GLU A 115 -9.19 9.08 -3.17
N GLY A 116 -8.86 10.12 -3.95
CA GLY A 116 -7.67 10.95 -3.73
C GLY A 116 -7.73 11.71 -2.40
N LEU A 117 -8.87 12.29 -2.05
CA LEU A 117 -9.11 12.91 -0.74
C LEU A 117 -9.07 11.88 0.39
N GLY A 118 -9.65 10.70 0.16
CA GLY A 118 -9.63 9.58 1.09
C GLY A 118 -8.22 9.10 1.38
N GLU A 119 -7.38 8.96 0.35
CA GLU A 119 -5.98 8.56 0.54
C GLU A 119 -5.19 9.55 1.39
N VAL A 120 -5.36 10.86 1.17
CA VAL A 120 -4.73 11.88 2.02
C VAL A 120 -5.32 11.88 3.43
N GLN A 121 -6.61 11.54 3.58
CA GLN A 121 -7.21 11.34 4.91
C GLN A 121 -6.55 10.17 5.64
N GLU A 122 -6.25 9.06 4.96
CA GLU A 122 -5.54 7.94 5.58
C GLU A 122 -4.13 8.34 6.05
N MET A 123 -3.43 9.22 5.32
CA MET A 123 -2.15 9.79 5.78
C MET A 123 -2.31 10.62 7.06
N ILE A 124 -3.38 11.40 7.15
CA ILE A 124 -3.68 12.24 8.32
C ILE A 124 -3.98 11.35 9.53
N ASP A 125 -4.84 10.35 9.34
CA ASP A 125 -5.33 9.50 10.42
C ASP A 125 -4.22 8.57 10.95
N ILE A 126 -3.28 8.11 10.09
CA ILE A 126 -2.11 7.36 10.58
C ILE A 126 -1.16 8.24 11.38
N CYS A 127 -1.06 9.54 11.06
CA CYS A 127 -0.28 10.46 11.88
C CYS A 127 -0.87 10.56 13.28
N ASP A 128 -2.19 10.71 13.40
CA ASP A 128 -2.87 10.77 14.69
C ASP A 128 -2.75 9.46 15.48
N PHE A 129 -2.87 8.31 14.81
CA PHE A 129 -2.61 7.00 15.41
C PHE A 129 -1.17 6.89 15.93
N ALA A 130 -0.19 7.30 15.11
CA ALA A 130 1.23 7.27 15.45
C ALA A 130 1.56 8.19 16.64
N VAL A 131 0.88 9.32 16.80
CA VAL A 131 1.01 10.19 17.98
C VAL A 131 0.66 9.43 19.26
N GLY A 132 -0.45 8.70 19.27
CA GLY A 132 -0.82 7.82 20.38
C GLY A 132 0.24 6.72 20.61
N LEU A 133 0.66 6.06 19.53
CA LEU A 133 1.61 4.96 19.58
C LEU A 133 3.02 5.38 20.04
N SER A 134 3.40 6.64 19.83
CA SER A 134 4.68 7.21 20.31
C SER A 134 4.85 7.14 21.84
N ARG A 135 3.74 6.94 22.57
CA ARG A 135 3.70 6.73 24.03
C ARG A 135 3.48 5.26 24.43
N GLN A 136 3.37 4.38 23.44
CA GLN A 136 2.99 2.97 23.57
C GLN A 136 3.98 1.99 22.93
N LEU A 137 5.19 2.44 22.58
CA LEU A 137 6.30 1.58 22.14
C LEU A 137 6.84 0.73 23.32
N HIS A 138 5.99 -0.14 23.86
CA HIS A 138 6.22 -0.89 25.08
C HIS A 138 7.04 -2.15 24.83
N GLY A 139 7.81 -2.53 25.84
CA GLY A 139 8.39 -3.86 25.98
C GLY A 139 7.61 -4.72 26.97
N LEU A 140 8.21 -5.83 27.40
CA LEU A 140 7.64 -6.72 28.42
C LEU A 140 8.53 -6.74 29.65
N THR A 141 7.96 -6.66 30.85
CA THR A 141 8.67 -6.99 32.09
C THR A 141 8.31 -8.41 32.51
N MET A 142 9.30 -9.20 32.93
CA MET A 142 9.11 -10.62 33.26
C MET A 142 10.02 -11.06 34.41
N HIS A 143 9.61 -12.08 35.17
CA HIS A 143 10.39 -12.56 36.30
C HIS A 143 11.60 -13.38 35.83
N SER A 144 12.78 -13.05 36.36
CA SER A 144 13.98 -13.87 36.23
C SER A 144 13.88 -15.08 37.16
N GLU A 145 14.34 -16.25 36.70
CA GLU A 145 14.53 -17.43 37.55
C GLU A 145 15.71 -17.30 38.54
N ARG A 146 16.62 -16.35 38.27
CA ARG A 146 17.79 -16.08 39.11
C ARG A 146 17.44 -15.08 40.21
N PRO A 147 17.72 -15.39 41.50
CA PRO A 147 17.61 -14.40 42.57
C PRO A 147 18.46 -13.16 42.27
N GLY A 148 17.99 -11.98 42.67
CA GLY A 148 18.78 -10.75 42.48
C GLY A 148 18.86 -10.23 41.05
N HIS A 149 18.02 -10.74 40.13
CA HIS A 149 18.03 -10.34 38.73
C HIS A 149 16.67 -9.78 38.27
N ARG A 150 16.72 -8.73 37.44
CA ARG A 150 15.57 -8.21 36.69
C ARG A 150 15.66 -8.63 35.24
N MET A 151 14.57 -9.13 34.67
CA MET A 151 14.49 -9.47 33.24
C MET A 151 13.39 -8.67 32.54
N TYR A 152 13.67 -8.16 31.36
CA TYR A 152 12.69 -7.45 30.55
C TYR A 152 13.10 -7.44 29.08
N GLU A 153 12.14 -7.15 28.21
CA GLU A 153 12.35 -6.83 26.81
C GLU A 153 12.18 -5.33 26.58
N GLN A 154 12.97 -4.78 25.69
CA GLN A 154 12.85 -3.41 25.21
C GLN A 154 13.00 -3.35 23.69
N TYR A 155 12.59 -2.25 23.09
CA TYR A 155 12.71 -2.00 21.65
C TYR A 155 13.59 -0.79 21.41
N HIS A 156 14.47 -0.90 20.42
CA HIS A 156 15.32 0.19 19.95
C HIS A 156 15.04 0.50 18.48
N PRO A 157 15.21 1.76 18.05
CA PRO A 157 15.20 2.13 16.64
C PRO A 157 16.12 1.21 15.83
N LEU A 158 15.70 0.87 14.61
CA LEU A 158 16.41 -0.05 13.75
C LEU A 158 17.51 0.66 12.95
N GLY A 159 17.25 1.84 12.39
CA GLY A 159 18.20 2.59 11.56
C GLY A 159 17.55 3.40 10.45
N VAL A 160 18.08 3.21 9.24
CA VAL A 160 17.47 3.73 8.01
C VAL A 160 16.39 2.77 7.54
N VAL A 161 15.19 3.27 7.29
CA VAL A 161 14.10 2.52 6.66
C VAL A 161 14.00 2.96 5.20
N GLY A 162 14.28 2.03 4.29
CA GLY A 162 14.05 2.25 2.87
C GLY A 162 12.62 1.90 2.50
N ILE A 163 11.91 2.81 1.83
CA ILE A 163 10.51 2.63 1.43
C ILE A 163 10.45 2.65 -0.10
N ILE A 164 9.89 1.61 -0.71
CA ILE A 164 9.61 1.54 -2.16
C ILE A 164 8.10 1.40 -2.31
N SER A 165 7.42 2.40 -2.88
CA SER A 165 5.96 2.39 -3.02
C SER A 165 5.50 2.21 -4.47
N ALA A 166 4.31 1.63 -4.63
CA ALA A 166 3.65 1.45 -5.92
C ALA A 166 2.92 2.73 -6.38
N PHE A 167 2.47 2.75 -7.63
CA PHE A 167 1.81 3.92 -8.23
C PHE A 167 0.39 4.15 -7.72
N ASN A 168 -0.29 3.10 -7.25
CA ASN A 168 -1.74 3.11 -7.08
C ASN A 168 -2.22 3.73 -5.77
N PHE A 169 -1.38 3.72 -4.74
CA PHE A 169 -1.53 4.50 -3.52
C PHE A 169 -0.24 5.30 -3.32
N PRO A 170 -0.03 6.35 -4.15
CA PRO A 170 1.26 7.01 -4.25
C PRO A 170 1.64 7.81 -3.00
N VAL A 171 0.71 8.05 -2.06
CA VAL A 171 0.96 8.86 -0.86
C VAL A 171 0.66 8.12 0.46
N ALA A 172 -0.38 7.28 0.52
CA ALA A 172 -0.77 6.61 1.77
C ALA A 172 0.24 5.55 2.24
N VAL A 173 0.72 4.69 1.33
CA VAL A 173 1.69 3.63 1.67
C VAL A 173 2.97 4.22 2.27
N TRP A 174 3.46 5.33 1.70
CA TRP A 174 4.61 6.04 2.26
C TRP A 174 4.29 6.61 3.64
N ALA A 175 3.12 7.23 3.84
CA ALA A 175 2.73 7.79 5.12
C ALA A 175 2.58 6.72 6.20
N TRP A 176 2.01 5.55 5.88
CA TRP A 176 1.89 4.42 6.81
C TRP A 176 3.25 3.96 7.34
N ASN A 177 4.22 3.81 6.45
CA ASN A 177 5.58 3.43 6.83
C ASN A 177 6.29 4.55 7.60
N THR A 178 6.21 5.77 7.07
CA THR A 178 6.99 6.91 7.55
C THR A 178 6.54 7.38 8.92
N ALA A 179 5.22 7.48 9.16
CA ALA A 179 4.69 7.88 10.47
C ALA A 179 5.15 6.92 11.58
N LEU A 180 5.09 5.60 11.32
CA LEU A 180 5.54 4.59 12.29
C LEU A 180 7.07 4.57 12.44
N ALA A 181 7.83 4.61 11.35
CA ALA A 181 9.28 4.65 11.38
C ALA A 181 9.80 5.86 12.17
N TRP A 182 9.24 7.05 11.92
CA TRP A 182 9.63 8.28 12.63
C TRP A 182 9.35 8.19 14.12
N ILE A 183 8.17 7.75 14.56
CA ILE A 183 7.92 7.58 16.00
C ILE A 183 8.79 6.47 16.60
N CYS A 184 9.15 5.44 15.83
CA CYS A 184 10.07 4.37 16.24
C CYS A 184 11.52 4.86 16.37
N GLY A 185 11.84 6.04 15.84
CA GLY A 185 13.16 6.68 15.93
C GLY A 185 14.05 6.39 14.74
N ASP A 186 13.47 5.88 13.67
CA ASP A 186 14.13 5.64 12.39
C ASP A 186 14.03 6.87 11.49
N VAL A 187 14.90 6.89 10.48
CA VAL A 187 14.91 7.89 9.41
C VAL A 187 14.59 7.20 8.08
N CYS A 188 13.95 7.90 7.15
CA CYS A 188 13.36 7.30 5.96
C CYS A 188 14.05 7.74 4.67
N VAL A 189 14.28 6.80 3.76
CA VAL A 189 14.62 7.07 2.35
C VAL A 189 13.53 6.47 1.49
N TRP A 190 12.84 7.29 0.70
CA TRP A 190 11.69 6.88 -0.09
C TRP A 190 11.98 6.92 -1.58
N LYS A 191 11.70 5.81 -2.27
CA LYS A 191 11.58 5.72 -3.73
C LYS A 191 10.13 5.52 -4.15
N PRO A 192 9.38 6.56 -4.53
CA PRO A 192 8.06 6.40 -5.10
C PRO A 192 8.12 5.71 -6.47
N SER A 193 6.96 5.28 -6.97
CA SER A 193 6.84 4.83 -8.35
C SER A 193 7.20 5.94 -9.33
N GLU A 194 7.95 5.58 -10.37
CA GLU A 194 8.26 6.44 -11.51
C GLU A 194 7.03 6.86 -12.32
N LYS A 195 5.86 6.23 -12.11
CA LYS A 195 4.59 6.63 -12.72
C LYS A 195 3.88 7.77 -11.99
N THR A 196 4.21 8.00 -10.72
CA THR A 196 3.61 9.07 -9.89
C THR A 196 4.68 9.86 -9.13
N PRO A 197 5.72 10.38 -9.81
CA PRO A 197 6.85 10.99 -9.13
C PRO A 197 6.51 12.36 -8.50
N LEU A 198 5.49 13.07 -9.00
CA LEU A 198 5.10 14.39 -8.48
C LEU A 198 4.39 14.28 -7.14
N CYS A 199 3.57 13.23 -6.92
CA CYS A 199 3.07 12.89 -5.59
C CYS A 199 4.21 12.73 -4.58
N GLY A 200 5.31 12.10 -5.01
CA GLY A 200 6.54 11.96 -4.22
C GLY A 200 7.16 13.30 -3.81
N VAL A 201 7.39 14.17 -4.80
CA VAL A 201 7.94 15.52 -4.58
C VAL A 201 7.01 16.36 -3.69
N ALA A 202 5.70 16.31 -3.92
CA ALA A 202 4.71 17.05 -3.14
C ALA A 202 4.72 16.63 -1.66
N CYS A 203 4.72 15.32 -1.38
CA CYS A 203 4.82 14.81 -0.01
C CYS A 203 6.13 15.21 0.67
N GLN A 204 7.25 15.16 -0.05
CA GLN A 204 8.55 15.60 0.49
C GLN A 204 8.55 17.11 0.80
N ASN A 205 7.96 17.96 -0.05
CA ASN A 205 7.82 19.38 0.21
C ASN A 205 7.02 19.65 1.51
N ILE A 206 5.90 18.95 1.70
CA ILE A 206 5.06 19.06 2.91
C ILE A 206 5.85 18.64 4.16
N ALA A 207 6.58 17.51 4.10
CA ALA A 207 7.42 17.05 5.20
C ALA A 207 8.55 18.04 5.52
N ALA A 208 9.19 18.59 4.49
CA ALA A 208 10.28 19.56 4.63
C ALA A 208 9.84 20.83 5.35
N GLU A 209 8.62 21.34 5.11
CA GLU A 209 8.08 22.49 5.83
C GLU A 209 8.07 22.25 7.35
N VAL A 210 7.65 21.07 7.79
CA VAL A 210 7.56 20.71 9.22
C VAL A 210 8.95 20.51 9.83
N LEU A 211 9.84 19.78 9.13
CA LEU A 211 11.21 19.54 9.62
C LEU A 211 11.97 20.87 9.77
N LYS A 212 11.84 21.77 8.79
CA LYS A 212 12.45 23.10 8.80
C LYS A 212 11.90 23.98 9.92
N ALA A 213 10.57 23.99 10.13
CA ALA A 213 9.95 24.78 11.20
C ALA A 213 10.42 24.37 12.60
N ASN A 214 10.82 23.11 12.78
CA ASN A 214 11.34 22.57 14.03
C ASN A 214 12.88 22.59 14.14
N ASN A 215 13.58 23.19 13.16
CA ASN A 215 15.05 23.20 13.09
C ASN A 215 15.68 21.79 13.19
N LEU A 216 15.03 20.80 12.56
CA LEU A 216 15.52 19.43 12.53
C LEU A 216 16.56 19.24 11.43
N PRO A 217 17.53 18.32 11.60
CA PRO A 217 18.58 18.10 10.61
C PRO A 217 18.03 17.48 9.32
N GLU A 218 18.69 17.78 8.20
CA GLU A 218 18.58 17.01 6.97
C GLU A 218 18.90 15.53 7.25
N GLY A 219 18.23 14.63 6.53
CA GLY A 219 18.41 13.18 6.57
C GLY A 219 17.27 12.41 7.23
N ILE A 220 16.30 13.07 7.88
CA ILE A 220 15.15 12.40 8.54
C ILE A 220 14.12 11.89 7.53
N SER A 221 13.81 12.72 6.51
CA SER A 221 12.94 12.40 5.40
C SER A 221 13.70 12.62 4.10
N CYS A 222 14.02 11.56 3.38
CA CYS A 222 14.71 11.66 2.11
C CYS A 222 13.87 11.08 0.97
N LEU A 223 14.01 11.69 -0.20
CA LEU A 223 13.35 11.28 -1.43
C LEU A 223 14.42 10.92 -2.47
N ILE A 224 14.21 9.81 -3.18
CA ILE A 224 14.97 9.45 -4.38
C ILE A 224 13.99 9.03 -5.48
N ASN A 225 14.08 9.63 -6.67
CA ASN A 225 13.26 9.26 -7.83
C ASN A 225 14.09 8.52 -8.88
N GLY A 226 13.45 7.57 -9.57
CA GLY A 226 14.02 6.81 -10.68
C GLY A 226 13.28 5.49 -10.87
N ASP A 227 13.72 4.67 -11.80
CA ASP A 227 13.14 3.36 -12.10
C ASP A 227 13.63 2.28 -11.10
N HIS A 228 13.61 1.01 -11.53
CA HIS A 228 14.12 -0.11 -10.74
C HIS A 228 15.61 0.01 -10.37
N LYS A 229 16.46 0.66 -11.19
CA LYS A 229 17.90 0.77 -10.93
C LYS A 229 18.19 1.59 -9.68
N VAL A 230 17.39 2.65 -9.44
CA VAL A 230 17.48 3.43 -8.19
C VAL A 230 17.02 2.59 -6.99
N GLY A 231 16.01 1.74 -7.17
CA GLY A 231 15.59 0.76 -6.16
C GLY A 231 16.69 -0.28 -5.83
N GLU A 232 17.48 -0.70 -6.82
CA GLU A 232 18.61 -1.62 -6.60
C GLU A 232 19.69 -1.02 -5.70
N TYR A 233 19.93 0.30 -5.78
CA TYR A 233 20.83 0.97 -4.85
C TYR A 233 20.39 0.80 -3.40
N MET A 234 19.09 0.95 -3.12
CA MET A 234 18.54 0.78 -1.76
C MET A 234 18.56 -0.67 -1.29
N THR A 235 18.09 -1.58 -2.14
CA THR A 235 17.88 -2.98 -1.74
C THR A 235 19.18 -3.72 -1.46
N SER A 236 20.28 -3.34 -2.12
CA SER A 236 21.63 -3.89 -1.91
C SER A 236 22.44 -3.19 -0.81
N ASP A 237 21.98 -2.04 -0.28
CA ASP A 237 22.75 -1.25 0.69
C ASP A 237 22.68 -1.83 2.11
N VAL A 238 23.84 -2.22 2.65
CA VAL A 238 23.99 -2.76 4.01
C VAL A 238 23.71 -1.74 5.12
N ARG A 239 23.70 -0.44 4.80
CA ARG A 239 23.34 0.63 5.74
C ARG A 239 21.84 0.68 6.02
N ILE A 240 21.01 0.03 5.19
CA ILE A 240 19.55 0.02 5.31
C ILE A 240 19.08 -1.30 5.93
N PRO A 241 18.85 -1.38 7.26
CA PRO A 241 18.44 -2.62 7.92
C PRO A 241 17.02 -3.09 7.57
N LEU A 242 16.12 -2.21 7.13
CA LEU A 242 14.76 -2.56 6.71
C LEU A 242 14.42 -1.93 5.35
N ILE A 243 13.97 -2.77 4.42
CA ILE A 243 13.30 -2.34 3.19
C ILE A 243 11.81 -2.69 3.31
N SER A 244 10.96 -1.66 3.32
CA SER A 244 9.54 -1.82 3.04
C SER A 244 9.30 -1.65 1.55
N ALA A 245 8.72 -2.67 0.91
CA ALA A 245 8.48 -2.67 -0.52
C ALA A 245 7.05 -3.09 -0.84
N THR A 246 6.34 -2.19 -1.52
CA THR A 246 4.99 -2.39 -2.01
C THR A 246 4.98 -2.44 -3.53
N GLY A 247 4.36 -3.46 -4.11
CA GLY A 247 4.24 -3.58 -5.57
C GLY A 247 3.96 -5.00 -6.05
N SER A 248 4.34 -5.33 -7.29
CA SER A 248 4.06 -6.66 -7.84
C SER A 248 4.81 -7.77 -7.10
N THR A 249 4.21 -8.97 -7.01
CA THR A 249 4.88 -10.16 -6.47
C THR A 249 6.21 -10.48 -7.15
N ARG A 250 6.32 -10.24 -8.47
CA ARG A 250 7.58 -10.39 -9.22
C ARG A 250 8.67 -9.50 -8.66
N MET A 251 8.36 -8.22 -8.44
CA MET A 251 9.30 -7.26 -7.84
C MET A 251 9.66 -7.67 -6.41
N GLY A 252 8.66 -8.01 -5.59
CA GLY A 252 8.87 -8.39 -4.19
C GLY A 252 9.78 -9.61 -4.02
N LYS A 253 9.67 -10.62 -4.88
CA LYS A 253 10.57 -11.80 -4.87
C LYS A 253 12.05 -11.40 -5.08
N ILE A 254 12.32 -10.47 -6.00
CA ILE A 254 13.68 -9.96 -6.26
C ILE A 254 14.20 -9.14 -5.08
N VAL A 255 13.36 -8.27 -4.50
CA VAL A 255 13.70 -7.50 -3.30
C VAL A 255 14.01 -8.42 -2.14
N ALA A 256 13.15 -9.40 -1.86
CA ALA A 256 13.32 -10.37 -0.78
C ALA A 256 14.66 -11.11 -0.88
N GLN A 257 15.00 -11.62 -2.07
CA GLN A 257 16.26 -12.33 -2.33
C GLN A 257 17.47 -11.42 -2.10
N THR A 258 17.44 -10.20 -2.65
CA THR A 258 18.53 -9.24 -2.54
C THR A 258 18.77 -8.82 -1.08
N VAL A 259 17.70 -8.47 -0.36
CA VAL A 259 17.76 -8.02 1.03
C VAL A 259 18.17 -9.16 1.97
N ALA A 260 17.64 -10.36 1.77
CA ALA A 260 18.03 -11.54 2.55
C ALA A 260 19.50 -11.93 2.31
N GLY A 261 20.01 -11.75 1.09
CA GLY A 261 21.42 -12.01 0.74
C GLY A 261 22.42 -11.18 1.57
N ARG A 262 21.98 -10.05 2.12
CA ARG A 262 22.75 -9.20 3.05
C ARG A 262 22.22 -9.22 4.50
N LEU A 263 21.36 -10.19 4.84
CA LEU A 263 20.73 -10.34 6.15
C LEU A 263 19.94 -9.09 6.63
N GLY A 264 19.42 -8.31 5.69
CA GLY A 264 18.47 -7.23 5.99
C GLY A 264 17.07 -7.77 6.26
N LYS A 265 16.20 -6.93 6.83
CA LYS A 265 14.77 -7.22 6.97
C LYS A 265 14.00 -6.68 5.78
N SER A 266 12.96 -7.40 5.37
CA SER A 266 11.99 -6.94 4.39
C SER A 266 10.58 -6.90 4.99
N LEU A 267 9.85 -5.83 4.75
CA LEU A 267 8.40 -5.74 4.88
C LEU A 267 7.86 -5.76 3.45
N LEU A 268 7.12 -6.79 3.08
CA LEU A 268 6.66 -6.98 1.70
C LEU A 268 5.13 -6.92 1.65
N GLU A 269 4.60 -5.95 0.90
CA GLU A 269 3.18 -5.77 0.62
C GLU A 269 2.93 -5.92 -0.88
N LEU A 270 2.65 -7.15 -1.31
CA LEU A 270 2.67 -7.51 -2.73
C LEU A 270 1.25 -7.70 -3.31
N GLY A 271 1.16 -8.39 -4.45
CA GLY A 271 -0.09 -8.56 -5.19
C GLY A 271 -1.19 -9.29 -4.43
N GLY A 272 -2.45 -9.04 -4.86
CA GLY A 272 -3.65 -9.65 -4.30
C GLY A 272 -4.56 -10.21 -5.39
N ASN A 273 -5.03 -11.45 -5.21
CA ASN A 273 -6.04 -12.07 -6.07
C ASN A 273 -7.32 -12.34 -5.24
N ASN A 274 -7.87 -11.25 -4.73
CA ASN A 274 -8.87 -11.25 -3.67
C ASN A 274 -10.21 -11.79 -4.16
N ALA A 275 -10.92 -12.54 -3.30
CA ALA A 275 -12.26 -13.01 -3.60
C ALA A 275 -13.29 -12.69 -2.53
N ILE A 276 -14.53 -12.53 -2.99
CA ILE A 276 -15.73 -12.55 -2.16
C ILE A 276 -16.44 -13.90 -2.39
N ILE A 277 -16.73 -14.61 -1.31
CA ILE A 277 -17.59 -15.80 -1.31
C ILE A 277 -19.03 -15.35 -1.03
N VAL A 278 -20.00 -15.85 -1.79
CA VAL A 278 -21.43 -15.55 -1.62
C VAL A 278 -22.17 -16.86 -1.34
N THR A 279 -22.68 -17.00 -0.11
CA THR A 279 -23.37 -18.21 0.35
C THR A 279 -24.88 -18.13 0.07
N PRO A 280 -25.65 -19.22 0.25
CA PRO A 280 -27.11 -19.19 0.10
C PRO A 280 -27.82 -18.18 1.01
N ASP A 281 -27.26 -17.92 2.20
CA ASP A 281 -27.84 -17.03 3.22
C ASP A 281 -27.37 -15.56 3.09
N ALA A 282 -26.68 -15.22 2.00
CA ALA A 282 -26.16 -13.88 1.75
C ALA A 282 -27.27 -12.83 1.54
N ASP A 283 -27.07 -11.62 2.07
CA ASP A 283 -27.84 -10.45 1.62
C ASP A 283 -27.34 -10.05 0.23
N ILE A 284 -28.16 -10.32 -0.80
CA ILE A 284 -27.81 -10.07 -2.20
C ILE A 284 -27.59 -8.57 -2.47
N LYS A 285 -28.37 -7.68 -1.82
CA LYS A 285 -28.23 -6.24 -2.04
C LYS A 285 -26.89 -5.74 -1.51
N MET A 286 -26.52 -6.16 -0.30
CA MET A 286 -25.23 -5.84 0.30
C MET A 286 -24.06 -6.44 -0.51
N THR A 287 -24.23 -7.70 -0.94
CA THR A 287 -23.27 -8.41 -1.78
C THR A 287 -22.96 -7.65 -3.06
N VAL A 288 -23.99 -7.18 -3.77
CA VAL A 288 -23.81 -6.43 -5.03
C VAL A 288 -23.03 -5.14 -4.79
N ILE A 289 -23.34 -4.40 -3.73
CA ILE A 289 -22.62 -3.16 -3.39
C ILE A 289 -21.14 -3.46 -3.14
N GLY A 290 -20.85 -4.43 -2.26
CA GLY A 290 -19.47 -4.80 -1.92
C GLY A 290 -18.68 -5.34 -3.11
N ALA A 291 -19.31 -6.16 -3.95
CA ALA A 291 -18.67 -6.75 -5.13
C ALA A 291 -18.40 -5.71 -6.23
N VAL A 292 -19.38 -4.86 -6.55
CA VAL A 292 -19.22 -3.83 -7.59
C VAL A 292 -18.17 -2.82 -7.16
N PHE A 293 -18.29 -2.24 -5.95
CA PHE A 293 -17.33 -1.26 -5.45
C PHE A 293 -15.91 -1.84 -5.39
N GLY A 294 -15.74 -3.04 -4.84
CA GLY A 294 -14.43 -3.67 -4.74
C GLY A 294 -13.80 -4.02 -6.09
N ALA A 295 -14.61 -4.32 -7.12
CA ALA A 295 -14.11 -4.66 -8.44
C ALA A 295 -13.77 -3.44 -9.32
N VAL A 296 -14.59 -2.38 -9.26
CA VAL A 296 -14.45 -1.22 -10.17
C VAL A 296 -13.83 0.01 -9.53
N GLY A 297 -13.80 0.10 -8.20
CA GLY A 297 -13.14 1.17 -7.46
C GLY A 297 -11.68 1.32 -7.89
N THR A 298 -11.21 2.55 -8.06
CA THR A 298 -9.87 2.86 -8.61
C THR A 298 -9.61 2.17 -9.96
N ALA A 299 -10.64 1.97 -10.79
CA ALA A 299 -10.57 1.19 -12.02
C ALA A 299 -9.94 -0.20 -11.83
N GLY A 300 -10.19 -0.85 -10.69
CA GLY A 300 -9.63 -2.16 -10.37
C GLY A 300 -8.12 -2.13 -10.12
N GLN A 301 -7.54 -1.01 -9.71
CA GLN A 301 -6.10 -0.88 -9.45
C GLN A 301 -5.78 -0.81 -7.96
N ARG A 302 -6.57 -1.50 -7.12
CA ARG A 302 -6.22 -1.71 -5.71
C ARG A 302 -5.57 -3.08 -5.57
N CYS A 303 -4.58 -3.19 -4.68
CA CYS A 303 -4.10 -4.51 -4.23
C CYS A 303 -5.25 -5.33 -3.63
N THR A 304 -6.23 -4.66 -2.99
CA THR A 304 -7.43 -5.26 -2.40
C THR A 304 -8.64 -5.37 -3.34
N SER A 305 -8.52 -5.04 -4.63
CA SER A 305 -9.65 -5.11 -5.56
C SER A 305 -10.22 -6.54 -5.65
N THR A 306 -11.54 -6.66 -5.67
CA THR A 306 -12.22 -7.93 -5.86
C THR A 306 -11.96 -8.44 -7.27
N ARG A 307 -11.24 -9.56 -7.40
CA ARG A 307 -10.92 -10.19 -8.69
C ARG A 307 -11.85 -11.37 -8.98
N ARG A 308 -12.22 -12.10 -7.94
CA ARG A 308 -13.01 -13.33 -8.04
C ARG A 308 -14.28 -13.20 -7.18
N LEU A 309 -15.44 -13.51 -7.74
CA LEU A 309 -16.70 -13.63 -7.02
C LEU A 309 -17.13 -15.10 -7.05
N ILE A 310 -17.00 -15.78 -5.91
CA ILE A 310 -17.24 -17.21 -5.75
C ILE A 310 -18.66 -17.39 -5.23
N ILE A 311 -19.59 -17.82 -6.08
CA ILE A 311 -21.04 -17.77 -5.80
C ILE A 311 -21.61 -19.18 -5.72
N HIS A 312 -22.40 -19.45 -4.69
CA HIS A 312 -23.07 -20.74 -4.54
C HIS A 312 -24.09 -20.95 -5.66
N GLU A 313 -24.18 -22.16 -6.20
CA GLU A 313 -25.04 -22.50 -7.34
C GLU A 313 -26.50 -22.08 -7.17
N SER A 314 -27.04 -22.17 -5.94
CA SER A 314 -28.46 -21.85 -5.65
C SER A 314 -28.80 -20.36 -5.78
N VAL A 315 -27.81 -19.47 -5.71
CA VAL A 315 -28.00 -18.02 -5.82
C VAL A 315 -27.21 -17.41 -6.99
N TYR A 316 -26.53 -18.25 -7.79
CA TYR A 316 -25.62 -17.83 -8.84
C TYR A 316 -26.25 -16.88 -9.86
N ASP A 317 -27.37 -17.27 -10.46
CA ASP A 317 -28.02 -16.45 -11.48
C ASP A 317 -28.59 -15.15 -10.91
N THR A 318 -29.16 -15.20 -9.70
CA THR A 318 -29.67 -14.00 -9.00
C THR A 318 -28.55 -12.98 -8.73
N VAL A 319 -27.40 -13.43 -8.25
CA VAL A 319 -26.24 -12.55 -7.98
C VAL A 319 -25.66 -12.03 -9.29
N LYS A 320 -25.45 -12.91 -10.28
CA LYS A 320 -24.93 -12.55 -11.61
C LYS A 320 -25.77 -11.44 -12.24
N ASP A 321 -27.08 -11.64 -12.32
CA ASP A 321 -27.98 -10.69 -12.97
C ASP A 321 -27.99 -9.34 -12.24
N ALA A 322 -27.93 -9.36 -10.89
CA ALA A 322 -27.88 -8.15 -10.09
C ALA A 322 -26.56 -7.37 -10.27
N VAL A 323 -25.41 -8.06 -10.32
CA VAL A 323 -24.10 -7.42 -10.55
C VAL A 323 -24.00 -6.89 -11.98
N VAL A 324 -24.45 -7.65 -13.00
CA VAL A 324 -24.49 -7.20 -14.41
C VAL A 324 -25.35 -5.94 -14.55
N LYS A 325 -26.53 -5.92 -13.92
CA LYS A 325 -27.41 -4.75 -13.92
C LYS A 325 -26.75 -3.53 -13.26
N ALA A 326 -26.00 -3.73 -12.17
CA ALA A 326 -25.28 -2.64 -11.51
C ALA A 326 -24.14 -2.08 -12.37
N TYR A 327 -23.41 -2.93 -13.10
CA TYR A 327 -22.37 -2.49 -14.04
C TYR A 327 -22.91 -1.58 -15.14
N GLY A 328 -24.14 -1.80 -15.60
CA GLY A 328 -24.81 -0.93 -16.58
C GLY A 328 -25.09 0.51 -16.09
N GLN A 329 -24.89 0.80 -14.80
CA GLN A 329 -25.11 2.12 -14.21
C GLN A 329 -23.80 2.89 -13.98
N LEU A 330 -22.65 2.30 -14.31
CA LEU A 330 -21.35 2.92 -14.10
C LEU A 330 -21.14 4.10 -15.07
N ARG A 331 -20.73 5.24 -14.52
CA ARG A 331 -20.33 6.43 -15.30
C ARG A 331 -18.82 6.48 -15.33
N ILE A 332 -18.26 6.50 -16.54
CA ILE A 332 -16.82 6.47 -16.80
C ILE A 332 -16.41 7.83 -17.36
N GLY A 333 -15.43 8.47 -16.76
CA GLY A 333 -14.98 9.78 -17.20
C GLY A 333 -13.91 10.37 -16.29
N ASN A 334 -13.65 11.66 -16.47
CA ASN A 334 -12.64 12.39 -15.70
C ASN A 334 -12.81 12.14 -14.18
N PRO A 335 -11.78 11.62 -13.49
CA PRO A 335 -11.87 11.30 -12.06
C PRO A 335 -12.08 12.52 -11.16
N LEU A 336 -11.78 13.73 -11.64
CA LEU A 336 -11.97 14.97 -10.89
C LEU A 336 -13.44 15.42 -10.83
N ASP A 337 -14.29 14.86 -11.70
CA ASP A 337 -15.74 15.05 -11.64
C ASP A 337 -16.36 13.97 -10.75
N GLU A 338 -16.90 14.39 -9.60
CA GLU A 338 -17.49 13.51 -8.59
C GLU A 338 -18.73 12.75 -9.08
N ASN A 339 -19.28 13.13 -10.23
CA ASN A 339 -20.36 12.37 -10.85
C ASN A 339 -19.87 11.06 -11.48
N ASN A 340 -18.58 10.92 -11.78
CA ASN A 340 -18.03 9.70 -12.38
C ASN A 340 -17.69 8.66 -11.32
N HIS A 341 -17.98 7.40 -11.63
CA HIS A 341 -17.68 6.27 -10.75
C HIS A 341 -16.29 5.68 -11.04
N VAL A 342 -15.85 5.70 -12.31
CA VAL A 342 -14.62 5.03 -12.76
C VAL A 342 -13.78 5.99 -13.60
N GLY A 343 -12.53 6.17 -13.19
CA GLY A 343 -11.50 6.93 -13.92
C GLY A 343 -10.70 6.04 -14.90
N PRO A 344 -9.59 6.56 -15.45
CA PRO A 344 -8.70 5.79 -16.31
C PRO A 344 -7.86 4.78 -15.50
N ILE A 345 -7.28 3.81 -16.21
CA ILE A 345 -6.15 3.03 -15.70
C ILE A 345 -4.83 3.81 -15.92
N ILE A 346 -3.76 3.44 -15.20
CA ILE A 346 -2.58 4.31 -15.04
C ILE A 346 -1.84 4.67 -16.35
N ASP A 347 -1.80 3.76 -17.32
CA ASP A 347 -1.14 3.99 -18.61
C ASP A 347 -1.57 2.99 -19.70
N THR A 348 -1.09 3.22 -20.92
CA THR A 348 -1.37 2.37 -22.07
C THR A 348 -0.76 0.96 -21.98
N ASP A 349 0.23 0.73 -21.12
CA ASP A 349 0.75 -0.61 -20.89
C ASP A 349 -0.21 -1.43 -20.00
N ALA A 350 -0.82 -0.80 -18.99
CA ALA A 350 -1.91 -1.39 -18.24
C ALA A 350 -3.13 -1.70 -19.14
N VAL A 351 -3.41 -0.84 -20.14
CA VAL A 351 -4.46 -1.10 -21.15
C VAL A 351 -4.16 -2.37 -21.94
N LYS A 352 -2.93 -2.54 -22.42
CA LYS A 352 -2.53 -3.76 -23.14
C LYS A 352 -2.65 -5.01 -22.27
N MET A 353 -2.29 -4.92 -20.99
CA MET A 353 -2.46 -6.03 -20.03
C MET A 353 -3.94 -6.38 -19.83
N TYR A 354 -4.80 -5.36 -19.72
CA TYR A 354 -6.25 -5.54 -19.63
C TYR A 354 -6.83 -6.22 -20.88
N GLU A 355 -6.50 -5.76 -22.08
CA GLU A 355 -6.97 -6.37 -23.32
C GLU A 355 -6.48 -7.82 -23.48
N ALA A 356 -5.21 -8.08 -23.12
CA ALA A 356 -4.64 -9.42 -23.14
C ALA A 356 -5.36 -10.37 -22.17
N ALA A 357 -5.73 -9.90 -20.98
CA ALA A 357 -6.48 -10.69 -20.01
C ALA A 357 -7.89 -11.05 -20.51
N LEU A 358 -8.58 -10.12 -21.19
CA LEU A 358 -9.88 -10.39 -21.82
C LEU A 358 -9.77 -11.39 -22.97
N ALA A 359 -8.72 -11.30 -23.78
CA ALA A 359 -8.47 -12.27 -24.84
C ALA A 359 -8.16 -13.65 -24.26
N LYS A 360 -7.34 -13.72 -23.21
CA LYS A 360 -6.93 -14.96 -22.55
C LYS A 360 -8.13 -15.67 -21.89
N VAL A 361 -9.00 -14.96 -21.17
CA VAL A 361 -10.19 -15.59 -20.56
C VAL A 361 -11.13 -16.19 -21.61
N LYS A 362 -11.33 -15.52 -22.76
CA LYS A 362 -12.09 -16.08 -23.88
C LYS A 362 -11.40 -17.34 -24.45
N ALA A 363 -10.07 -17.29 -24.63
CA ALA A 363 -9.29 -18.41 -25.16
C ALA A 363 -9.29 -19.64 -24.22
N GLU A 364 -9.38 -19.44 -22.91
CA GLU A 364 -9.48 -20.52 -21.92
C GLU A 364 -10.91 -21.09 -21.77
N GLY A 365 -11.88 -20.52 -22.49
CA GLY A 365 -13.27 -20.97 -22.52
C GLY A 365 -14.19 -20.26 -21.54
N GLY A 366 -13.80 -19.08 -21.04
CA GLY A 366 -14.67 -18.19 -20.27
C GLY A 366 -15.63 -17.41 -21.15
N THR A 367 -16.77 -17.01 -20.56
CA THR A 367 -17.83 -16.27 -21.24
C THR A 367 -17.87 -14.84 -20.71
N ILE A 368 -17.73 -13.85 -21.59
CA ILE A 368 -17.90 -12.45 -21.19
C ILE A 368 -19.40 -12.14 -21.07
N VAL A 369 -19.81 -11.67 -19.88
CA VAL A 369 -21.21 -11.30 -19.59
C VAL A 369 -21.38 -9.78 -19.46
N VAL A 370 -20.28 -9.04 -19.26
CA VAL A 370 -20.21 -7.59 -19.46
C VAL A 370 -19.01 -7.27 -20.33
N GLU A 371 -19.25 -6.79 -21.55
CA GLU A 371 -18.20 -6.54 -22.54
C GLU A 371 -17.30 -5.38 -22.13
N GLY A 372 -16.02 -5.71 -21.94
CA GLY A 372 -14.94 -4.76 -21.78
C GLY A 372 -14.58 -4.00 -23.06
N GLY A 373 -13.43 -3.35 -23.04
CA GLY A 373 -12.84 -2.65 -24.18
C GLY A 373 -12.37 -1.23 -23.83
N VAL A 374 -11.49 -0.72 -24.68
CA VAL A 374 -10.93 0.63 -24.57
C VAL A 374 -11.94 1.65 -25.09
N LEU A 375 -12.12 2.75 -24.36
CA LEU A 375 -12.95 3.87 -24.78
C LEU A 375 -12.14 4.81 -25.68
N SER A 376 -12.81 5.42 -26.66
CA SER A 376 -12.22 6.36 -27.61
C SER A 376 -13.18 7.51 -27.90
N GLY A 377 -12.64 8.66 -28.29
CA GLY A 377 -13.43 9.86 -28.61
C GLY A 377 -13.15 11.00 -27.64
N GLU A 378 -14.01 12.03 -27.68
CA GLU A 378 -13.90 13.21 -26.82
C GLU A 378 -13.97 12.82 -25.34
N GLY A 379 -12.99 13.27 -24.55
CA GLY A 379 -12.83 12.95 -23.13
C GLY A 379 -12.08 11.64 -22.83
N TYR A 380 -11.67 10.89 -23.86
CA TYR A 380 -10.92 9.63 -23.74
C TYR A 380 -9.61 9.63 -24.53
N GLU A 381 -9.05 10.82 -24.79
CA GLU A 381 -7.88 11.02 -25.66
C GLU A 381 -6.59 10.39 -25.13
N SER A 382 -6.51 10.14 -23.81
CA SER A 382 -5.35 9.49 -23.18
C SER A 382 -5.16 8.03 -23.61
N GLY A 383 -6.20 7.41 -24.17
CA GLY A 383 -6.23 5.97 -24.47
C GLY A 383 -6.22 5.08 -23.23
N CYS A 384 -6.36 5.66 -22.03
CA CYS A 384 -6.25 4.95 -20.76
C CYS A 384 -7.61 4.63 -20.11
N TYR A 385 -8.72 4.97 -20.75
CA TYR A 385 -10.06 4.65 -20.24
C TYR A 385 -10.53 3.29 -20.77
N VAL A 386 -10.93 2.41 -19.86
CA VAL A 386 -11.45 1.08 -20.19
C VAL A 386 -12.80 0.85 -19.53
N LYS A 387 -13.65 0.06 -20.19
CA LYS A 387 -14.92 -0.40 -19.59
C LYS A 387 -14.63 -1.52 -18.59
N PRO A 388 -15.15 -1.48 -17.35
CA PRO A 388 -15.12 -2.65 -16.47
C PRO A 388 -15.76 -3.87 -17.14
N ALA A 389 -15.17 -5.04 -16.93
CA ALA A 389 -15.60 -6.29 -17.59
C ALA A 389 -15.95 -7.37 -16.56
N ILE A 390 -16.89 -8.24 -16.92
CA ILE A 390 -17.25 -9.43 -16.13
C ILE A 390 -17.15 -10.66 -17.03
N ALA A 391 -16.47 -11.69 -16.53
CA ALA A 391 -16.34 -12.97 -17.20
C ALA A 391 -16.81 -14.11 -16.28
N GLU A 392 -17.69 -14.97 -16.77
CA GLU A 392 -17.87 -16.29 -16.18
C GLU A 392 -16.66 -17.16 -16.51
N ALA A 393 -16.04 -17.76 -15.50
CA ALA A 393 -14.80 -18.49 -15.65
C ALA A 393 -14.74 -19.72 -14.74
N LYS A 394 -13.78 -20.60 -15.00
CA LYS A 394 -13.44 -21.71 -14.09
C LYS A 394 -12.22 -21.33 -13.26
N ASN A 395 -12.19 -21.78 -12.00
CA ASN A 395 -11.09 -21.45 -11.11
C ASN A 395 -9.73 -21.94 -11.64
N ASN A 396 -9.68 -23.05 -12.38
CA ASN A 396 -8.43 -23.61 -12.92
C ASN A 396 -7.87 -22.88 -14.16
N PHE A 397 -8.53 -21.84 -14.65
CA PHE A 397 -8.02 -21.00 -15.73
C PHE A 397 -6.78 -20.23 -15.26
N GLU A 398 -5.73 -20.20 -16.11
CA GLU A 398 -4.47 -19.53 -15.76
C GLU A 398 -4.72 -18.05 -15.47
N ILE A 399 -5.59 -17.40 -16.25
CA ILE A 399 -5.90 -15.97 -16.07
C ILE A 399 -6.66 -15.68 -14.78
N VAL A 400 -7.42 -16.64 -14.24
CA VAL A 400 -8.12 -16.51 -12.95
C VAL A 400 -7.13 -16.67 -11.79
N GLN A 401 -6.09 -17.48 -11.96
CA GLN A 401 -5.03 -17.67 -10.96
C GLN A 401 -4.03 -16.50 -10.94
N HIS A 402 -3.91 -15.77 -12.06
CA HIS A 402 -3.00 -14.63 -12.20
C HIS A 402 -3.67 -13.30 -11.82
N GLU A 403 -2.96 -12.45 -11.08
CA GLU A 403 -3.43 -11.09 -10.82
C GLU A 403 -3.27 -10.23 -12.08
N THR A 404 -4.40 -9.75 -12.63
CA THR A 404 -4.39 -8.66 -13.62
C THR A 404 -4.85 -7.38 -12.93
N PHE A 405 -4.00 -6.35 -12.94
CA PHE A 405 -4.24 -5.09 -12.24
C PHE A 405 -5.16 -4.14 -13.01
N ALA A 406 -6.38 -4.59 -13.31
CA ALA A 406 -7.37 -3.91 -14.15
C ALA A 406 -8.81 -4.28 -13.73
N PRO A 407 -9.86 -3.58 -14.21
CA PRO A 407 -11.23 -3.77 -13.72
C PRO A 407 -11.92 -4.98 -14.41
N ILE A 408 -11.43 -6.18 -14.11
CA ILE A 408 -11.98 -7.46 -14.58
C ILE A 408 -12.44 -8.27 -13.36
N LEU A 409 -13.72 -8.66 -13.35
CA LEU A 409 -14.31 -9.52 -12.32
C LEU A 409 -14.62 -10.91 -12.89
N TYR A 410 -14.07 -11.95 -12.28
CA TYR A 410 -14.35 -13.34 -12.63
C TYR A 410 -15.47 -13.91 -11.75
N LEU A 411 -16.57 -14.36 -12.35
CA LEU A 411 -17.63 -15.09 -11.66
C LEU A 411 -17.31 -16.58 -11.67
N LEU A 412 -17.21 -17.15 -10.48
CA LEU A 412 -16.90 -18.55 -10.25
C LEU A 412 -18.09 -19.20 -9.54
N LYS A 413 -18.51 -20.37 -10.01
CA LYS A 413 -19.60 -21.15 -9.39
C LYS A 413 -19.02 -22.21 -8.45
N TYR A 414 -19.61 -22.37 -7.28
CA TYR A 414 -19.33 -23.51 -6.39
C TYR A 414 -20.62 -24.22 -5.96
N THR A 415 -20.47 -25.47 -5.54
CA THR A 415 -21.53 -26.36 -5.06
C THR A 415 -21.09 -26.97 -3.74
N GLY A 416 -22.04 -27.34 -2.88
CA GLY A 416 -21.73 -27.93 -1.57
C GLY A 416 -21.73 -26.89 -0.46
N ASP A 417 -20.79 -26.99 0.48
CA ASP A 417 -20.76 -26.12 1.65
C ASP A 417 -19.67 -25.04 1.56
N ILE A 418 -19.52 -24.25 2.62
CA ILE A 418 -18.52 -23.17 2.70
C ILE A 418 -17.08 -23.68 2.52
N HIS A 419 -16.77 -24.92 2.90
CA HIS A 419 -15.43 -25.48 2.75
C HIS A 419 -15.06 -25.73 1.29
N ASP A 420 -16.03 -26.01 0.43
CA ASP A 420 -15.79 -26.11 -1.01
C ASP A 420 -15.48 -24.74 -1.64
N ALA A 421 -16.16 -23.68 -1.20
CA ALA A 421 -15.81 -22.31 -1.61
C ALA A 421 -14.41 -21.90 -1.09
N LEU A 422 -14.06 -22.27 0.15
CA LEU A 422 -12.76 -21.99 0.74
C LEU A 422 -11.60 -22.65 -0.03
N LYS A 423 -11.78 -23.86 -0.56
CA LYS A 423 -10.78 -24.50 -1.45
C LYS A 423 -10.51 -23.67 -2.70
N LEU A 424 -11.55 -23.05 -3.28
CA LEU A 424 -11.40 -22.16 -4.43
C LEU A 424 -10.72 -20.85 -4.04
N GLN A 425 -11.12 -20.26 -2.91
CA GLN A 425 -10.54 -19.02 -2.37
C GLN A 425 -9.04 -19.17 -2.13
N ASN A 426 -8.66 -20.19 -1.37
CA ASN A 426 -7.29 -20.42 -0.90
C ASN A 426 -6.37 -20.99 -2.01
N GLY A 427 -6.95 -21.49 -3.11
CA GLY A 427 -6.21 -22.14 -4.20
C GLY A 427 -5.29 -21.25 -5.03
N VAL A 428 -5.33 -19.92 -4.86
CA VAL A 428 -4.43 -18.97 -5.52
C VAL A 428 -3.16 -18.72 -4.70
N ALA A 429 -2.09 -18.28 -5.37
CA ALA A 429 -0.80 -18.04 -4.75
C ALA A 429 -0.79 -16.81 -3.80
N GLN A 430 -1.63 -15.81 -4.06
CA GLN A 430 -1.75 -14.58 -3.26
C GLN A 430 -2.64 -14.81 -2.03
N GLY A 431 -2.43 -14.02 -0.97
CA GLY A 431 -3.16 -14.15 0.29
C GLY A 431 -3.41 -12.80 0.98
N LEU A 432 -3.78 -11.77 0.22
CA LEU A 432 -3.99 -10.43 0.78
C LEU A 432 -5.35 -10.32 1.51
N SER A 433 -6.44 -10.26 0.74
CA SER A 433 -7.77 -10.03 1.29
C SER A 433 -8.81 -11.02 0.77
N SER A 434 -9.78 -11.29 1.62
CA SER A 434 -10.87 -12.23 1.40
C SER A 434 -12.14 -11.74 2.08
N ALA A 435 -13.30 -12.08 1.54
CA ALA A 435 -14.56 -11.84 2.23
C ALA A 435 -15.56 -12.98 2.03
N VAL A 436 -16.50 -13.09 2.96
CA VAL A 436 -17.73 -13.89 2.82
C VAL A 436 -18.96 -13.02 3.05
N MET A 437 -19.97 -13.19 2.21
CA MET A 437 -21.31 -12.61 2.37
C MET A 437 -22.23 -13.73 2.85
N THR A 438 -22.69 -13.65 4.11
CA THR A 438 -23.55 -14.66 4.74
C THR A 438 -24.25 -14.10 5.99
N ASN A 439 -25.51 -14.47 6.22
CA ASN A 439 -26.19 -14.26 7.50
C ASN A 439 -26.13 -15.49 8.42
N ASN A 440 -25.42 -16.54 8.01
CA ASN A 440 -25.25 -17.76 8.78
C ASN A 440 -24.03 -17.65 9.70
N LEU A 441 -24.27 -17.63 11.02
CA LEU A 441 -23.21 -17.52 12.02
C LEU A 441 -22.15 -18.63 11.88
N ARG A 442 -22.56 -19.87 11.55
CA ARG A 442 -21.63 -20.99 11.45
C ARG A 442 -20.71 -20.87 10.25
N GLU A 443 -21.22 -20.34 9.13
CA GLU A 443 -20.41 -20.07 7.93
C GLU A 443 -19.42 -18.92 8.18
N ALA A 444 -19.87 -17.85 8.85
CA ALA A 444 -19.01 -16.73 9.21
C ALA A 444 -17.85 -17.18 10.14
N GLU A 445 -18.16 -17.93 11.19
CA GLU A 445 -17.14 -18.47 12.10
C GLU A 445 -16.22 -19.49 11.41
N ALA A 446 -16.77 -20.35 10.54
CA ALA A 446 -15.95 -21.29 9.76
C ALA A 446 -14.96 -20.55 8.85
N PHE A 447 -15.40 -19.48 8.19
CA PHE A 447 -14.58 -18.63 7.33
C PHE A 447 -13.44 -17.93 8.09
N LEU A 448 -13.65 -17.53 9.34
CA LEU A 448 -12.63 -16.89 10.19
C LEU A 448 -11.78 -17.89 11.00
N SER A 449 -12.13 -19.17 10.98
CA SER A 449 -11.43 -20.21 11.75
C SER A 449 -10.10 -20.62 11.12
N VAL A 450 -9.36 -21.49 11.83
CA VAL A 450 -8.12 -22.12 11.33
C VAL A 450 -8.32 -22.96 10.05
N GLN A 451 -9.56 -23.35 9.73
CA GLN A 451 -9.91 -24.08 8.50
C GLN A 451 -10.43 -23.14 7.40
N GLY A 452 -10.50 -21.85 7.69
CA GLY A 452 -11.12 -20.80 6.90
C GLY A 452 -10.20 -20.16 5.87
N SER A 453 -10.35 -18.84 5.71
CA SER A 453 -9.52 -18.06 4.80
C SER A 453 -8.05 -18.09 5.22
N ASP A 454 -7.15 -18.20 4.23
CA ASP A 454 -5.70 -18.14 4.43
C ASP A 454 -5.10 -16.75 4.11
N CYS A 455 -5.95 -15.72 3.99
CA CYS A 455 -5.54 -14.35 3.74
C CYS A 455 -5.21 -13.59 5.02
N GLY A 456 -4.39 -12.53 4.89
CA GLY A 456 -4.08 -11.64 6.00
C GLY A 456 -5.27 -10.77 6.45
N ILE A 457 -6.19 -10.47 5.51
CA ILE A 457 -7.46 -9.79 5.78
C ILE A 457 -8.61 -10.75 5.44
N ALA A 458 -9.50 -10.98 6.41
CA ALA A 458 -10.66 -11.85 6.29
C ALA A 458 -11.92 -11.15 6.81
N ASN A 459 -12.83 -10.86 5.89
CA ASN A 459 -13.99 -9.99 6.11
C ASN A 459 -15.31 -10.77 6.06
N VAL A 460 -16.29 -10.37 6.88
CA VAL A 460 -17.66 -10.90 6.86
C VAL A 460 -18.63 -9.76 6.58
N ASN A 461 -19.48 -9.91 5.57
CA ASN A 461 -20.50 -8.92 5.16
C ASN A 461 -19.95 -7.53 4.80
N ILE A 462 -18.69 -7.49 4.34
CA ILE A 462 -18.03 -6.31 3.75
C ILE A 462 -17.12 -6.77 2.61
N GLY A 463 -16.86 -5.92 1.62
CA GLY A 463 -15.98 -6.25 0.49
C GLY A 463 -14.51 -6.43 0.88
N THR A 464 -13.68 -6.83 -0.09
CA THR A 464 -12.25 -7.12 0.13
C THR A 464 -11.42 -5.86 0.42
N SER A 465 -11.92 -4.67 0.10
CA SER A 465 -11.25 -3.40 0.41
C SER A 465 -11.59 -2.84 1.80
N GLY A 466 -12.40 -3.54 2.61
CA GLY A 466 -12.68 -3.14 3.98
C GLY A 466 -11.46 -3.35 4.88
N ALA A 467 -10.66 -2.30 5.06
CA ALA A 467 -9.54 -2.25 5.98
C ALA A 467 -9.39 -0.82 6.52
N GLU A 468 -8.94 -0.68 7.76
CA GLU A 468 -8.85 0.61 8.45
C GLU A 468 -7.57 0.66 9.29
N ILE A 469 -7.13 1.87 9.63
CA ILE A 469 -5.82 2.16 10.24
C ILE A 469 -5.54 1.39 11.53
N GLY A 470 -6.57 1.10 12.33
CA GLY A 470 -6.40 0.41 13.60
C GLY A 470 -5.93 -1.05 13.46
N GLY A 471 -6.20 -1.69 12.32
CA GLY A 471 -5.76 -3.06 12.03
C GLY A 471 -4.39 -3.13 11.37
N ALA A 472 -3.68 -4.25 11.55
CA ALA A 472 -2.49 -4.55 10.78
C ALA A 472 -2.89 -4.88 9.33
N PHE A 473 -2.58 -3.99 8.38
CA PHE A 473 -2.83 -4.21 6.97
C PHE A 473 -1.74 -5.10 6.38
N GLY A 474 -2.10 -6.15 5.64
CA GLY A 474 -1.16 -6.92 4.83
C GLY A 474 -1.62 -8.35 4.59
N GLY A 475 -0.81 -9.12 3.86
CA GLY A 475 -1.20 -10.46 3.40
C GLY A 475 -0.23 -11.58 3.72
N GLU A 476 -0.66 -12.79 3.39
CA GLU A 476 0.08 -14.04 3.52
C GLU A 476 0.53 -14.58 2.15
N LYS A 477 1.20 -15.74 2.15
CA LYS A 477 1.63 -16.45 0.93
C LYS A 477 2.48 -15.54 0.02
N GLU A 478 2.20 -15.48 -1.28
CA GLU A 478 2.95 -14.62 -2.21
C GLU A 478 2.67 -13.12 -2.08
N THR A 479 1.75 -12.72 -1.18
CA THR A 479 1.58 -11.31 -0.80
C THR A 479 2.72 -10.83 0.10
N GLY A 480 3.46 -11.73 0.75
CA GLY A 480 4.79 -11.45 1.31
C GLY A 480 4.92 -11.43 2.82
N GLY A 481 3.83 -11.48 3.59
CA GLY A 481 3.86 -11.58 5.06
C GLY A 481 4.13 -10.26 5.79
N GLY A 482 4.31 -9.14 5.07
CA GLY A 482 4.42 -7.81 5.66
C GLY A 482 3.17 -7.41 6.43
N ARG A 483 3.30 -6.44 7.35
CA ARG A 483 2.17 -5.75 7.96
C ARG A 483 2.48 -4.27 8.17
N GLU A 484 1.51 -3.42 7.83
CA GLU A 484 1.57 -1.96 7.93
C GLU A 484 0.46 -1.41 8.84
N SER A 485 0.57 -0.13 9.21
CA SER A 485 -0.42 0.62 9.98
C SER A 485 -0.62 0.15 11.43
N GLY A 486 -1.70 -0.57 11.73
CA GLY A 486 -2.21 -0.74 13.09
C GLY A 486 -1.62 -1.92 13.88
N SER A 487 -2.30 -2.28 14.97
CA SER A 487 -1.85 -3.32 15.91
C SER A 487 -0.40 -3.08 16.39
N ASP A 488 0.44 -4.11 16.34
CA ASP A 488 1.85 -4.09 16.68
C ASP A 488 2.78 -4.09 15.45
N ALA A 489 2.28 -3.66 14.29
CA ALA A 489 3.07 -3.52 13.06
C ALA A 489 4.33 -2.66 13.26
N TRP A 490 4.30 -1.69 14.18
CA TRP A 490 5.45 -0.86 14.58
C TRP A 490 6.70 -1.67 14.97
N LYS A 491 6.53 -2.91 15.46
CA LYS A 491 7.65 -3.76 15.89
C LYS A 491 8.60 -4.12 14.75
N VAL A 492 8.16 -4.13 13.50
CA VAL A 492 9.04 -4.42 12.34
C VAL A 492 10.09 -3.31 12.13
N TYR A 493 9.72 -2.07 12.46
CA TYR A 493 10.57 -0.88 12.40
C TYR A 493 11.56 -0.81 13.58
N MET A 494 11.48 -1.72 14.55
CA MET A 494 12.37 -1.73 15.71
C MET A 494 13.13 -3.06 15.83
N ARG A 495 14.13 -3.07 16.71
CA ARG A 495 14.80 -4.30 17.14
C ARG A 495 14.50 -4.57 18.61
N ARG A 496 14.04 -5.79 18.89
CA ARG A 496 13.81 -6.28 20.25
C ARG A 496 15.15 -6.58 20.91
N GLN A 497 15.27 -6.29 22.20
CA GLN A 497 16.39 -6.67 23.04
C GLN A 497 15.88 -7.23 24.36
N THR A 498 16.27 -8.46 24.69
CA THR A 498 16.04 -9.06 26.01
C THR A 498 17.22 -8.72 26.92
N ASN A 499 16.93 -8.15 28.08
CA ASN A 499 17.91 -7.71 29.06
C ASN A 499 17.73 -8.45 30.38
N THR A 500 18.85 -8.85 30.95
CA THR A 500 18.93 -9.39 32.30
C THR A 500 19.91 -8.53 33.08
N ILE A 501 19.44 -7.90 34.16
CA ILE A 501 20.24 -7.06 35.03
C ILE A 501 20.43 -7.79 36.34
N ASN A 502 21.67 -8.15 36.65
CA ASN A 502 22.06 -8.48 38.02
C ASN A 502 22.16 -7.16 38.81
N TYR A 503 21.35 -7.00 39.85
CA TYR A 503 21.40 -5.84 40.74
C TYR A 503 22.07 -6.15 42.09
N THR A 504 22.72 -7.30 42.19
CA THR A 504 23.50 -7.72 43.37
C THR A 504 25.00 -7.60 43.11
N THR A 505 25.80 -7.77 44.16
CA THR A 505 27.27 -7.87 44.07
C THR A 505 27.77 -9.29 43.81
N GLU A 506 26.87 -10.28 43.74
CA GLU A 506 27.20 -11.69 43.51
C GLU A 506 26.78 -12.09 42.08
N LEU A 507 27.51 -13.00 41.43
CA LEU A 507 27.11 -13.54 40.12
C LEU A 507 26.76 -15.03 40.25
N PRO A 508 25.57 -15.38 40.78
CA PRO A 508 25.13 -16.75 40.78
C PRO A 508 24.95 -17.23 39.33
N LEU A 509 25.72 -18.24 38.96
CA LEU A 509 25.57 -18.86 37.65
C LEU A 509 24.27 -19.66 37.62
N ALA A 510 23.60 -19.64 36.47
CA ALA A 510 22.52 -20.59 36.23
C ALA A 510 23.07 -22.03 36.25
N GLN A 511 22.16 -22.99 36.43
CA GLN A 511 22.46 -24.43 36.39
C GLN A 511 23.28 -24.96 37.58
N GLY A 512 23.45 -24.16 38.65
CA GLY A 512 24.09 -24.62 39.89
C GLY A 512 25.62 -24.80 39.82
N ILE A 513 26.26 -24.31 38.75
CA ILE A 513 27.72 -24.37 38.57
C ILE A 513 28.38 -23.30 39.46
N LYS A 514 29.46 -23.67 40.16
CA LYS A 514 30.27 -22.75 40.97
C LYS A 514 31.68 -22.68 40.41
N PHE A 515 32.21 -21.47 40.26
CA PHE A 515 33.64 -21.23 40.03
C PHE A 515 34.20 -20.56 41.28
N ASP A 516 35.31 -21.09 41.80
CA ASP A 516 36.10 -20.44 42.86
C ASP A 516 37.10 -19.48 42.19
N LEU A 517 36.64 -18.27 41.81
CA LEU A 517 37.44 -17.22 41.16
C LEU A 517 37.70 -16.03 42.08
#